data_AF-A0A950E645-F1
#
_entry.id   AF-A0A950E645-F1
#
_cell.length_a   1.000
_cell.length_b   1.000
_cell.length_c   1.000
_cell.angle_alpha   90.00
_cell.angle_beta   90.00
_cell.angle_gamma   90.00
#
_symmetry.space_group_name_H-M   'P 1'
#
loop_
_entity.id
_entity.type
_entity.pdbx_description
1 polymer ?
#
loop_
_entity_poly.entity_id
_entity_poly.type
_entity_poly.pdbx_seq_one_letter_code
_entity_poly.pdbx_strand_id
1 'polypeptide(L)'
;MLDRRLIREQPDRVRRSLARRQLPVSVVDDVLALDADWRAAVTALDAAKAERNQISAQFAQAKGQAPDVLAALRERSNELGEAIASHEQAAASLDQRLTELLGQVPNILADDVPDGADESANRLLRASGDP
;
A
#
# COMPACT_ATOMS: atom_id res chain seq x y z
N MET A 1 9.07 6.74 8.64
CA MET A 1 8.70 6.43 7.25
C MET A 1 7.54 7.33 6.86
N LEU A 2 7.53 7.86 5.64
CA LEU A 2 6.43 8.70 5.17
C LEU A 2 5.14 7.86 5.04
N ASP A 3 4.00 8.41 5.47
CA ASP A 3 2.73 7.70 5.36
C ASP A 3 2.32 7.57 3.87
N ARG A 4 2.05 6.35 3.41
CA ARG A 4 1.53 6.08 2.06
C ARG A 4 0.26 6.86 1.75
N ARG A 5 -0.57 7.10 2.78
CA ARG A 5 -1.79 7.90 2.65
C ARG A 5 -1.47 9.35 2.25
N LEU A 6 -0.41 9.92 2.82
CA LEU A 6 0.01 11.28 2.48
C LEU A 6 0.48 11.39 1.03
N ILE A 7 1.20 10.38 0.53
CA ILE A 7 1.63 10.33 -0.86
C ILE A 7 0.44 10.21 -1.80
N ARG A 8 -0.59 9.43 -1.42
CA ARG A 8 -1.84 9.31 -2.17
C ARG A 8 -2.68 10.58 -2.18
N GLU A 9 -2.80 11.26 -1.04
CA GLU A 9 -3.64 12.46 -0.91
C GLU A 9 -2.94 13.73 -1.42
N GLN A 10 -1.61 13.80 -1.32
CA GLN A 10 -0.82 14.99 -1.65
C GLN A 10 0.44 14.63 -2.46
N PRO A 11 0.33 13.93 -3.61
CA PRO A 11 1.49 13.49 -4.39
C PRO A 11 2.36 14.66 -4.84
N ASP A 12 1.76 15.78 -5.26
CA ASP A 12 2.49 16.96 -5.72
C ASP A 12 3.33 17.60 -4.63
N ARG A 13 2.85 17.57 -3.37
CA ARG A 13 3.63 18.07 -2.23
C ARG A 13 4.90 17.24 -2.04
N VAL A 14 4.78 15.92 -2.16
CA VAL A 14 5.91 15.00 -2.04
C VAL A 14 6.87 15.17 -3.22
N ARG A 15 6.37 15.25 -4.46
CA ARG A 15 7.19 15.53 -5.66
C ARG A 15 7.97 16.83 -5.52
N ARG A 16 7.34 17.92 -5.07
CA ARG A 16 8.03 19.20 -4.83
C ARG A 16 9.13 19.04 -3.80
N SER A 17 8.87 18.36 -2.69
CA SER A 17 9.90 18.13 -1.67
C SER A 17 11.08 17.30 -2.17
N LEU A 18 10.83 16.32 -3.05
CA LEU A 18 11.88 15.51 -3.67
C LEU A 18 12.67 16.32 -4.69
N ALA A 19 11.99 17.09 -5.54
CA ALA A 19 12.62 17.96 -6.54
C ALA A 19 13.51 19.03 -5.90
N ARG A 20 13.07 19.65 -4.79
CA ARG A 20 13.89 20.60 -4.01
C ARG A 20 15.16 19.97 -3.45
N ARG A 21 15.19 18.64 -3.27
CA ARG A 21 16.37 17.87 -2.87
C ARG A 21 17.11 17.22 -4.05
N GLN A 22 16.71 17.53 -5.28
CA GLN A 22 17.28 16.93 -6.50
C GLN A 22 17.18 15.39 -6.52
N LEU A 23 16.13 14.85 -5.87
CA LEU A 23 15.83 13.42 -5.82
C LEU A 23 14.83 13.04 -6.92
N PRO A 24 14.86 11.78 -7.39
CA PRO A 24 13.94 11.31 -8.41
C PRO A 24 12.48 11.38 -7.92
N VAL A 25 11.64 12.12 -8.65
CA VAL A 25 10.21 12.25 -8.35
C VAL A 25 9.39 11.03 -8.80
N SER A 26 9.95 10.19 -9.66
CA SER A 26 9.31 8.97 -10.18
C SER A 26 8.97 7.97 -9.08
N VAL A 27 9.70 7.99 -7.97
CA VAL A 27 9.41 7.16 -6.78
C VAL A 27 7.97 7.39 -6.26
N VAL A 28 7.40 8.57 -6.48
CA VAL A 28 6.00 8.87 -6.12
C VAL A 28 5.05 8.05 -6.99
N ASP A 29 5.29 7.95 -8.30
CA ASP A 29 4.47 7.16 -9.22
C ASP A 29 4.56 5.67 -8.88
N ASP A 30 5.77 5.18 -8.58
CA ASP A 30 6.00 3.78 -8.21
C ASP A 30 5.26 3.41 -6.92
N VAL A 31 5.28 4.30 -5.91
CA VAL A 31 4.51 4.12 -4.67
C VAL A 31 3.01 4.12 -4.94
N LEU A 32 2.51 5.04 -5.78
CA LEU A 32 1.08 5.13 -6.09
C LEU A 32 0.58 3.89 -6.85
N ALA A 33 1.36 3.38 -7.79
CA ALA A 33 1.05 2.15 -8.51
C ALA A 33 0.99 0.95 -7.57
N LEU A 34 2.01 0.77 -6.72
CA LEU A 34 2.03 -0.32 -5.73
C LEU A 34 0.90 -0.20 -4.68
N ASP A 35 0.55 1.00 -4.23
CA ASP A 35 -0.59 1.22 -3.33
C ASP A 35 -1.92 0.85 -4.01
N ALA A 36 -2.07 1.16 -5.30
CA ALA A 36 -3.26 0.79 -6.07
C ALA A 36 -3.38 -0.74 -6.21
N ASP A 37 -2.31 -1.43 -6.57
CA ASP A 37 -2.28 -2.89 -6.69
C ASP A 37 -2.55 -3.56 -5.33
N TRP A 38 -1.94 -3.05 -4.26
CA TRP A 38 -2.17 -3.55 -2.91
C TRP A 38 -3.63 -3.43 -2.50
N ARG A 39 -4.25 -2.28 -2.74
CA ARG A 39 -5.69 -2.06 -2.46
C ARG A 39 -6.59 -2.98 -3.27
N ALA A 40 -6.26 -3.21 -4.54
CA ALA A 40 -7.00 -4.14 -5.39
C ALA A 40 -6.91 -5.57 -4.85
N ALA A 41 -5.72 -6.01 -4.44
CA ALA A 41 -5.51 -7.33 -3.82
C ALA A 41 -6.29 -7.49 -2.51
N VAL A 42 -6.27 -6.49 -1.63
CA VAL A 42 -7.05 -6.48 -0.38
C VAL A 42 -8.56 -6.52 -0.68
N THR A 43 -9.02 -5.76 -1.66
CA THR A 43 -10.44 -5.75 -2.04
C THR A 43 -10.89 -7.11 -2.58
N ALA A 44 -10.07 -7.74 -3.42
CA ALA A 44 -10.33 -9.08 -3.94
C ALA A 44 -10.32 -10.14 -2.82
N LEU A 45 -9.39 -10.03 -1.87
CA LEU A 45 -9.34 -10.89 -0.69
C LEU A 45 -10.62 -10.79 0.15
N ASP A 46 -11.07 -9.57 0.45
CA ASP A 46 -12.29 -9.35 1.23
C ASP A 46 -13.53 -9.88 0.51
N ALA A 47 -13.60 -9.70 -0.82
CA ALA A 47 -14.68 -10.26 -1.63
C ALA A 47 -14.68 -11.80 -1.60
N ALA A 48 -13.52 -12.44 -1.76
CA ALA A 48 -13.41 -13.90 -1.71
C ALA A 48 -13.76 -14.47 -0.32
N LYS A 49 -13.36 -13.77 0.76
CA LYS A 49 -13.76 -14.11 2.14
C LYS A 49 -15.27 -13.99 2.33
N ALA A 50 -15.88 -12.93 1.80
CA ALA A 50 -17.32 -12.75 1.86
C ALA A 50 -18.07 -13.85 1.10
N GLU A 51 -17.63 -14.20 -0.12
CA GLU A 51 -18.22 -15.28 -0.92
C GLU A 51 -18.10 -16.64 -0.20
N ARG A 52 -16.95 -16.94 0.40
CA ARG A 52 -16.76 -18.18 1.17
C ARG A 52 -17.71 -18.27 2.37
N ASN A 53 -17.94 -17.15 3.06
CA ASN A 53 -18.90 -17.08 4.16
C ASN A 53 -20.34 -17.30 3.68
N GLN A 54 -20.70 -16.76 2.51
CA GLN A 54 -22.00 -17.00 1.88
C GLN A 54 -22.17 -18.49 1.52
N ILE A 55 -21.15 -19.13 0.96
CA ILE A 55 -21.18 -20.58 0.67
C ILE A 55 -21.34 -21.39 1.95
N SER A 56 -20.66 -20.99 3.03
CA SER A 56 -20.80 -21.64 4.33
C SER A 56 -22.25 -21.54 4.87
N ALA A 57 -22.93 -20.43 4.62
CA ALA A 57 -24.36 -20.28 4.93
C ALA A 57 -25.24 -21.14 4.00
N GLN A 58 -24.92 -21.23 2.71
CA GLN A 58 -25.63 -22.09 1.75
C GLN A 58 -25.51 -23.57 2.14
N PHE A 59 -24.36 -24.03 2.66
CA PHE A 59 -24.22 -25.38 3.20
C PHE A 59 -25.20 -25.69 4.33
N ALA A 60 -25.42 -24.73 5.24
CA ALA A 60 -26.37 -24.90 6.33
C ALA A 60 -27.81 -25.03 5.81
N GLN A 61 -28.16 -24.32 4.73
CA GLN A 61 -29.47 -24.35 4.09
C GLN A 61 -29.67 -25.57 3.18
N ALA A 62 -28.60 -26.07 2.55
CA ALA A 62 -28.62 -27.23 1.66
C ALA A 62 -28.63 -28.58 2.40
N LYS A 63 -28.76 -28.57 3.73
CA LYS A 63 -28.79 -29.78 4.55
C LYS A 63 -30.00 -30.65 4.16
N GLY A 64 -29.74 -31.82 3.58
CA GLY A 64 -30.78 -32.72 3.06
C GLY A 64 -31.07 -32.59 1.57
N GLN A 65 -30.36 -31.72 0.84
CA GLN A 65 -30.38 -31.70 -0.62
C GLN A 65 -29.55 -32.85 -1.23
N ALA A 66 -29.68 -33.01 -2.55
CA ALA A 66 -28.97 -34.05 -3.30
C ALA A 66 -27.44 -33.95 -3.13
N PRO A 67 -26.72 -35.10 -3.13
CA PRO A 67 -25.26 -35.13 -2.98
C PRO A 67 -24.51 -34.21 -3.96
N ASP A 68 -25.01 -34.07 -5.19
CA ASP A 68 -24.38 -33.26 -6.24
C ASP A 68 -24.38 -31.77 -5.90
N VAL A 69 -25.43 -31.25 -5.25
CA VAL A 69 -25.49 -29.86 -4.79
C VAL A 69 -24.44 -29.62 -3.70
N LEU A 70 -24.30 -30.56 -2.76
CA LEU A 70 -23.30 -30.48 -1.70
C LEU A 70 -21.88 -30.66 -2.25
N ALA A 71 -21.69 -31.38 -3.36
CA ALA A 71 -20.39 -31.52 -4.02
C ALA A 71 -19.97 -30.20 -4.70
N ALA A 72 -20.88 -29.57 -5.45
CA ALA A 72 -20.62 -28.29 -6.11
C ALA A 72 -20.27 -27.16 -5.11
N LEU A 73 -21.00 -27.08 -3.98
CA LEU A 73 -20.67 -26.11 -2.92
C LEU A 73 -19.29 -26.38 -2.30
N ARG A 74 -18.85 -27.64 -2.21
CA ARG A 74 -17.53 -28.00 -1.66
C ARG A 74 -16.42 -27.60 -2.61
N GLU A 75 -16.59 -27.91 -3.89
CA GLU A 75 -15.65 -27.52 -4.93
C GLU A 75 -15.46 -26.00 -4.95
N ARG A 76 -16.56 -25.24 -5.00
CA ARG A 76 -16.49 -23.77 -4.97
C ARG A 76 -15.86 -23.22 -3.68
N SER A 77 -16.15 -23.83 -2.53
CA SER A 77 -15.51 -23.45 -1.26
C SER A 77 -14.01 -23.71 -1.26
N ASN A 78 -13.53 -24.75 -1.95
CA ASN A 78 -12.11 -25.07 -2.07
C ASN A 78 -11.41 -24.08 -3.02
N GLU A 79 -12.00 -23.79 -4.18
CA GLU A 79 -11.51 -22.76 -5.12
C GLU A 79 -11.32 -21.40 -4.43
N LEU A 80 -12.32 -20.99 -3.63
CA LEU A 80 -12.21 -19.74 -2.86
C LEU A 80 -11.14 -19.82 -1.78
N GLY A 81 -10.91 -21.00 -1.18
CA GLY A 81 -9.81 -21.21 -0.24
C GLY A 81 -8.44 -20.96 -0.88
N GLU A 82 -8.23 -21.48 -2.09
CA GLU A 82 -7.01 -21.26 -2.87
C GLU A 82 -6.86 -19.80 -3.31
N ALA A 83 -7.95 -19.18 -3.80
CA ALA A 83 -7.96 -17.77 -4.17
C ALA A 83 -7.63 -16.84 -2.98
N ILE A 84 -8.20 -17.11 -1.81
CA ILE A 84 -7.90 -16.38 -0.57
C ILE A 84 -6.42 -16.47 -0.24
N ALA A 85 -5.85 -17.68 -0.24
CA ALA A 85 -4.42 -17.87 0.05
C ALA A 85 -3.53 -17.12 -0.95
N SER A 86 -3.88 -17.15 -2.23
CA SER A 86 -3.16 -16.41 -3.28
C SER A 86 -3.24 -14.90 -3.08
N HIS A 87 -4.42 -14.35 -2.79
CA HIS A 87 -4.61 -12.93 -2.54
C HIS A 87 -3.92 -12.46 -1.24
N GLU A 88 -3.90 -13.28 -0.19
CA GLU A 88 -3.14 -12.99 1.03
C GLU A 88 -1.64 -12.88 0.76
N GLN A 89 -1.08 -13.81 0.00
CA GLN A 89 0.32 -13.77 -0.40
C GLN A 89 0.63 -12.54 -1.27
N ALA A 90 -0.24 -12.22 -2.23
CA ALA A 90 -0.08 -11.05 -3.09
C ALA A 90 -0.12 -9.75 -2.29
N ALA A 91 -1.11 -9.59 -1.39
CA ALA A 91 -1.24 -8.42 -0.53
C ALA A 91 -0.02 -8.26 0.39
N ALA A 92 0.47 -9.35 0.99
CA ALA A 92 1.66 -9.32 1.84
C ALA A 92 2.93 -8.93 1.07
N SER A 93 3.12 -9.49 -0.14
CA SER A 93 4.27 -9.16 -0.99
C SER A 93 4.24 -7.70 -1.45
N LEU A 94 3.06 -7.19 -1.84
CA LEU A 94 2.89 -5.80 -2.23
C LEU A 94 3.13 -4.84 -1.06
N ASP A 95 2.64 -5.16 0.14
CA ASP A 95 2.85 -4.34 1.34
C ASP A 95 4.34 -4.29 1.73
N GLN A 96 5.06 -5.40 1.60
CA GLN A 96 6.51 -5.44 1.82
C GLN A 96 7.25 -4.53 0.82
N ARG A 97 6.97 -4.68 -0.48
CA ARG A 97 7.57 -3.84 -1.53
C ARG A 97 7.27 -2.36 -1.32
N LEU A 98 6.04 -2.05 -0.91
CA LEU A 98 5.62 -0.69 -0.59
C LEU A 98 6.41 -0.15 0.60
N THR A 99 6.57 -0.94 1.66
CA THR A 99 7.34 -0.56 2.86
C THR A 99 8.80 -0.30 2.53
N GLU A 100 9.43 -1.15 1.73
CA GLU A 100 10.81 -0.98 1.28
C GLU A 100 11.00 0.31 0.46
N LEU A 101 10.05 0.60 -0.44
CA LEU A 101 10.09 1.81 -1.27
C LEU A 101 9.87 3.07 -0.44
N LEU A 102 8.89 3.05 0.47
CA LEU A 102 8.61 4.15 1.39
C LEU A 102 9.76 4.41 2.37
N GLY A 103 10.54 3.38 2.72
CA GLY A 103 11.76 3.51 3.51
C GLY A 103 12.85 4.34 2.83
N GLN A 104 12.84 4.42 1.49
CA GLN A 104 13.78 5.21 0.71
C GLN A 104 13.32 6.67 0.52
N VAL A 105 12.05 6.96 0.80
CA VAL A 105 11.48 8.31 0.65
C VAL A 105 11.78 9.15 1.90
N PRO A 106 12.56 10.24 1.80
CA PRO A 106 12.86 11.08 2.96
C PRO A 106 11.64 11.94 3.38
N ASN A 107 11.67 12.45 4.60
CA ASN A 107 10.59 13.30 5.14
C ASN A 107 10.34 14.56 4.30
N ILE A 108 9.09 15.02 4.22
CA ILE A 108 8.75 16.25 3.49
C ILE A 108 9.46 17.47 4.12
N LEU A 109 10.05 18.31 3.28
CA LEU A 109 10.62 19.60 3.68
C LEU A 109 9.54 20.53 4.23
N ALA A 110 9.86 21.24 5.31
CA ALA A 110 9.03 22.35 5.75
C ALA A 110 9.17 23.55 4.78
N ASP A 111 8.17 24.43 4.80
CA ASP A 111 8.09 25.55 3.86
C ASP A 111 9.18 26.60 4.09
N ASP A 112 9.72 26.68 5.31
CA ASP A 112 10.77 27.61 5.73
C ASP A 112 12.19 27.10 5.47
N VAL A 113 12.36 25.83 5.10
CA VAL A 113 13.67 25.29 4.74
C VAL A 113 14.15 25.99 3.47
N PRO A 114 15.34 26.60 3.44
CA PRO A 114 15.86 27.23 2.23
C PRO A 114 16.21 26.19 1.16
N ASP A 115 16.06 26.57 -0.11
CA ASP A 115 16.59 25.77 -1.22
C ASP A 115 18.11 25.84 -1.24
N GLY A 116 18.75 24.70 -1.46
CA GLY A 116 20.21 24.59 -1.47
C GLY A 116 20.66 23.29 -2.09
N ALA A 117 21.74 23.35 -2.88
CA ALA A 117 22.33 22.17 -3.49
C ALA A 117 23.26 21.43 -2.51
N ASP A 118 23.91 22.16 -1.61
CA ASP A 118 24.90 21.66 -0.67
C ASP A 118 25.01 22.60 0.55
N GLU A 119 26.02 22.35 1.39
CA GLU A 119 26.30 23.11 2.60
C GLU A 119 26.58 24.59 2.39
N SER A 120 27.01 25.01 1.18
CA SER A 120 27.28 26.42 0.87
C SER A 120 26.01 27.27 0.83
N ALA A 121 24.85 26.64 0.63
CA ALA A 121 23.55 27.30 0.64
C ALA A 121 22.95 27.44 2.05
N ASN A 122 23.62 26.91 3.08
CA ASN A 122 23.16 27.02 4.46
C ASN A 122 23.15 28.47 4.92
N ARG A 123 22.04 28.88 5.58
CA ARG A 123 21.92 30.21 6.18
C ARG A 123 22.31 30.16 7.66
N LEU A 124 23.34 30.92 8.02
CA LEU A 124 23.69 31.14 9.42
C LEU A 124 22.60 32.01 10.08
N LEU A 125 21.85 31.43 11.02
CA LEU A 125 20.77 32.14 11.72
C LEU A 125 21.27 32.90 12.96
N ARG A 126 22.25 32.35 13.67
CA ARG A 126 22.84 32.95 14.88
C ARG A 126 24.26 32.44 15.11
N ALA A 127 25.17 33.33 15.46
CA ALA A 127 26.47 33.00 16.05
C ALA A 127 26.49 33.46 17.51
N SER A 128 27.21 32.76 18.38
CA SER A 128 27.31 33.08 19.81
C SER A 128 28.71 32.76 20.33
N GLY A 129 29.25 33.66 21.15
CA GLY A 129 30.65 33.63 21.58
C GLY A 129 31.59 34.33 20.60
N ASP A 130 32.77 34.73 21.08
CA ASP A 130 33.86 35.20 20.23
C ASP A 130 34.74 34.00 19.82
N PRO A 131 35.25 33.97 18.57
CA PRO A 131 35.95 32.82 17.99
C PRO A 131 37.29 32.48 18.65
#